data_AF-A0A3B5LRD8-F1
#
_entry.id   AF-A0A3B5LRD8-F1
#
_cell.length_a   1.000
_cell.length_b   1.000
_cell.length_c   1.000
_cell.angle_alpha   90.00
_cell.angle_beta   90.00
_cell.angle_gamma   90.00
#
_symmetry.space_group_name_H-M   'P 1'
#
loop_
_entity.id
_entity.type
_entity.pdbx_description
1 polymer ?
#
loop_
_entity_poly.entity_id
_entity_poly.type
_entity_poly.pdbx_seq_one_letter_code
_entity_poly.pdbx_strand_id
1 'polypeptide(L)'
;TDTFIMSQTNTSLLDEVVQWSQETCRQEIKSVLPKLTISSRTQSSREPSLTYKNHTGILKIITEMFLPHIGLSELEEECFSKILPKAVAMFDNMMKEIMNQVGELSSQNTELCTFLRNILQAMVQLIDALSICVRHVASFEEGLCLDAIRSLPTCILKVLRETFQHCKVFFVSTVSLYKTDDSLSG
;
A
#
# COMPACT_ATOMS: atom_id res chain seq x y z
N THR A 1 18.22 10.77 -23.41
CA THR A 1 19.43 10.58 -22.56
C THR A 1 19.17 11.00 -21.12
N ASP A 2 18.34 12.03 -20.89
CA ASP A 2 17.94 12.49 -19.53
C ASP A 2 17.20 11.46 -18.67
N THR A 3 16.37 10.59 -19.27
CA THR A 3 15.62 9.56 -18.52
C THR A 3 16.53 8.51 -17.88
N PHE A 4 17.68 8.23 -18.49
CA PHE A 4 18.65 7.25 -18.00
C PHE A 4 19.51 7.83 -16.87
N ILE A 5 19.99 9.08 -17.02
CA ILE A 5 20.72 9.81 -15.98
C ILE A 5 19.86 9.94 -14.71
N MET A 6 18.58 10.31 -14.87
CA MET A 6 17.65 10.46 -13.75
C MET A 6 17.34 9.13 -13.03
N SER A 7 17.39 7.99 -13.73
CA SER A 7 17.23 6.67 -13.08
C SER A 7 18.44 6.30 -12.22
N GLN A 8 19.66 6.62 -12.67
CA GLN A 8 20.92 6.28 -12.00
C GLN A 8 21.12 7.06 -10.69
N THR A 9 20.76 8.34 -10.67
CA THR A 9 20.84 9.17 -9.46
C THR A 9 19.83 8.76 -8.39
N ASN A 10 18.73 8.11 -8.79
CA ASN A 10 17.69 7.66 -7.86
C ASN A 10 18.07 6.38 -7.13
N THR A 11 18.73 5.43 -7.79
CA THR A 11 19.27 4.23 -7.13
C THR A 11 20.39 4.59 -6.15
N SER A 12 21.27 5.54 -6.48
CA SER A 12 22.31 5.99 -5.55
C SER A 12 21.72 6.66 -4.30
N LEU A 13 20.66 7.46 -4.47
CA LEU A 13 19.95 8.10 -3.37
C LEU A 13 19.27 7.07 -2.45
N LEU A 14 18.70 5.99 -2.99
CA LEU A 14 18.07 4.94 -2.19
C LEU A 14 19.11 4.15 -1.39
N ASP A 15 20.23 3.78 -2.01
CA ASP A 15 21.32 3.06 -1.33
C ASP A 15 21.95 3.91 -0.23
N GLU A 16 22.05 5.23 -0.45
CA GLU A 16 22.58 6.18 0.53
C GLU A 16 21.62 6.34 1.72
N VAL A 17 20.33 6.54 1.47
CA VAL A 17 19.30 6.75 2.49
C VAL A 17 19.15 5.54 3.41
N VAL A 18 19.33 4.32 2.89
CA VAL A 18 19.29 3.08 3.71
C VAL A 18 20.43 3.05 4.72
N GLN A 19 21.56 3.73 4.47
CA GLN A 19 22.71 3.80 5.38
C GLN A 19 22.65 4.97 6.36
N TRP A 20 21.61 5.81 6.31
CA TRP A 20 21.52 6.99 7.17
C TRP A 20 21.20 6.64 8.63
N SER A 21 21.78 7.43 9.54
CA SER A 21 21.37 7.39 10.94
C SER A 21 20.02 8.08 11.13
N GLN A 22 19.38 7.79 12.27
CA GLN A 22 18.08 8.33 12.63
C GLN A 22 18.07 9.87 12.66
N GLU A 23 19.17 10.49 13.10
CA GLU A 23 19.34 11.95 13.14
C GLU A 23 19.42 12.55 11.73
N THR A 24 20.16 11.91 10.82
CA THR A 24 20.28 12.36 9.42
C THR A 24 18.95 12.26 8.70
N CYS A 25 18.21 11.16 8.88
CA CYS A 25 16.86 11.00 8.35
C CYS A 25 15.92 12.11 8.84
N ARG A 26 15.99 12.48 10.11
CA ARG A 26 15.16 13.56 10.70
C ARG A 26 15.48 14.93 10.12
N GLN A 27 16.76 15.24 9.86
CA GLN A 27 17.16 16.54 9.32
C GLN A 27 16.82 16.69 7.83
N GLU A 28 17.00 15.63 7.06
CA GLU A 28 16.84 15.67 5.59
C GLU A 28 15.43 15.34 5.11
N ILE A 29 14.49 15.01 6.01
CA ILE A 29 13.13 14.58 5.66
C ILE A 29 12.42 15.56 4.72
N LYS A 30 12.54 16.86 4.95
CA LYS A 30 11.90 17.90 4.14
C LYS A 30 12.51 18.04 2.74
N SER A 31 13.78 17.64 2.57
CA SER A 31 14.51 17.74 1.31
C SER A 31 14.38 16.46 0.46
N VAL A 32 14.28 15.30 1.11
CA VAL A 32 14.36 13.97 0.48
C VAL A 32 12.98 13.34 0.28
N LEU A 33 12.04 13.49 1.21
CA LEU A 33 10.71 12.92 1.08
C LEU A 33 9.99 13.38 -0.21
N PRO A 34 10.06 14.66 -0.61
CA PRO A 34 9.52 15.09 -1.90
C PRO A 34 10.23 14.44 -3.08
N LYS A 35 11.56 14.26 -3.02
CA LYS A 35 12.35 13.64 -4.10
C LYS A 35 11.99 12.17 -4.27
N LEU A 36 11.94 11.39 -3.19
CA LEU A 36 11.50 9.98 -3.22
C LEU A 36 10.07 9.84 -3.76
N THR A 37 9.22 10.81 -3.42
CA THR A 37 7.86 10.89 -3.95
C THR A 37 7.83 11.29 -5.43
N ILE A 38 8.76 12.08 -5.93
CA ILE A 38 8.81 12.43 -7.36
C ILE A 38 9.41 11.26 -8.18
N SER A 39 10.43 10.58 -7.67
CA SER A 39 11.08 9.44 -8.32
C SER A 39 10.13 8.25 -8.48
N SER A 40 9.17 8.11 -7.57
CA SER A 40 8.08 7.13 -7.71
C SER A 40 7.03 7.50 -8.78
N ARG A 41 7.10 8.68 -9.42
CA ARG A 41 6.14 9.15 -10.43
C ARG A 41 6.61 8.92 -11.87
N THR A 42 7.92 8.79 -12.11
CA THR A 42 8.50 8.84 -13.46
C THR A 42 8.94 7.48 -14.04
N GLN A 43 8.87 6.40 -13.26
CA GLN A 43 9.32 5.09 -13.70
C GLN A 43 8.14 4.25 -14.24
N SER A 44 7.65 4.56 -15.44
CA SER A 44 6.85 3.60 -16.21
C SER A 44 7.79 2.76 -17.08
N SER A 45 8.35 1.70 -16.51
CA SER A 45 9.17 0.77 -17.29
C SER A 45 8.27 -0.18 -18.08
N ARG A 46 8.76 -0.65 -19.22
CA ARG A 46 8.07 -1.61 -20.12
C ARG A 46 7.88 -3.01 -19.48
N GLU A 47 8.47 -3.22 -18.30
CA GLU A 47 8.42 -4.42 -17.48
C GLU A 47 7.72 -4.10 -16.14
N PRO A 48 6.42 -4.44 -15.99
CA PRO A 48 5.63 -4.10 -14.80
C PRO A 48 6.26 -4.63 -13.51
N SER A 49 6.83 -5.85 -13.57
CA SER A 49 7.37 -6.57 -12.41
C SER A 49 8.53 -5.83 -11.72
N LEU A 50 9.45 -5.25 -12.51
CA LEU A 50 10.60 -4.51 -12.00
C LEU A 50 10.18 -3.13 -11.45
N THR A 51 9.20 -2.50 -12.09
CA THR A 51 8.62 -1.23 -11.65
C THR A 51 7.97 -1.35 -10.27
N TYR A 52 7.16 -2.39 -10.03
CA TYR A 52 6.53 -2.57 -8.70
C TYR A 52 7.57 -2.81 -7.61
N LYS A 53 8.61 -3.62 -7.88
CA LYS A 53 9.66 -3.89 -6.90
C LYS A 53 10.39 -2.63 -6.44
N ASN A 54 10.73 -1.74 -7.38
CA ASN A 54 11.41 -0.48 -7.05
C ASN A 54 10.52 0.45 -6.23
N HIS A 55 9.27 0.62 -6.63
CA HIS A 55 8.33 1.48 -5.92
C HIS A 55 7.97 0.96 -4.53
N THR A 56 7.83 -0.36 -4.36
CA THR A 56 7.61 -0.95 -3.05
C THR A 56 8.84 -0.81 -2.15
N GLY A 57 10.05 -0.86 -2.72
CA GLY A 57 11.30 -0.54 -1.99
C GLY A 57 11.36 0.91 -1.51
N ILE A 58 10.99 1.87 -2.36
CA ILE A 58 10.88 3.29 -1.98
C ILE A 58 9.86 3.45 -0.85
N LEU A 59 8.69 2.83 -0.99
CA LEU A 59 7.65 2.90 0.02
C LEU A 59 8.14 2.36 1.36
N LYS A 60 8.83 1.20 1.34
CA LYS A 60 9.40 0.58 2.53
C LYS A 60 10.38 1.51 3.24
N ILE A 61 11.29 2.15 2.50
CA ILE A 61 12.23 3.13 3.05
C ILE A 61 11.48 4.30 3.68
N ILE A 62 10.44 4.82 3.03
CA ILE A 62 9.63 5.90 3.60
C ILE A 62 8.97 5.46 4.91
N THR A 63 8.36 4.27 4.93
CA THR A 63 7.65 3.75 6.10
C THR A 63 8.56 3.33 7.25
N GLU A 64 9.80 2.90 6.97
CA GLU A 64 10.73 2.42 8.00
C GLU A 64 11.66 3.52 8.52
N MET A 65 12.16 4.40 7.63
CA MET A 65 13.21 5.37 7.96
C MET A 65 12.68 6.77 8.26
N PHE A 66 11.62 7.20 7.56
CA PHE A 66 11.15 8.60 7.66
C PHE A 66 9.89 8.73 8.50
N LEU A 67 8.97 7.78 8.37
CA LEU A 67 7.71 7.77 9.10
C LEU A 67 7.87 7.91 10.63
N PRO A 68 8.85 7.26 11.30
CA PRO A 68 9.05 7.43 12.75
C PRO A 68 9.42 8.86 13.20
N HIS A 69 9.79 9.74 12.27
CA HIS A 69 10.20 11.11 12.55
C HIS A 69 9.12 12.15 12.28
N ILE A 70 7.99 11.72 11.72
CA ILE A 70 6.87 12.59 11.39
C ILE A 70 5.85 12.52 12.55
N GLY A 71 5.57 13.67 13.15
CA GLY A 71 4.56 13.80 14.20
C GLY A 71 3.14 13.71 13.62
N LEU A 72 2.17 13.36 14.47
CA LEU A 72 0.77 13.15 14.07
C LEU A 72 0.15 14.36 13.35
N SER A 73 0.51 15.58 13.78
CA SER A 73 0.01 16.83 13.19
C SER A 73 0.43 17.09 11.75
N GLU A 74 1.62 16.61 11.36
CA GLU A 74 2.19 16.82 10.02
C GLU A 74 2.06 15.55 9.14
N LEU A 75 1.68 14.42 9.74
CA LEU A 75 1.67 13.10 9.11
C LEU A 75 0.76 13.03 7.88
N GLU A 76 -0.42 13.62 7.97
CA GLU A 76 -1.38 13.61 6.85
C GLU A 76 -0.83 14.39 5.66
N GLU A 77 -0.38 15.63 5.88
CA GLU A 77 0.07 16.53 4.81
C GLU A 77 1.41 16.09 4.23
N GLU A 78 2.38 15.75 5.08
CA GLU A 78 3.75 15.49 4.61
C GLU A 78 3.93 14.08 4.03
N CYS A 79 3.16 13.10 4.51
CA CYS A 79 3.36 11.70 4.19
C CYS A 79 2.13 11.08 3.50
N PHE A 80 0.98 11.02 4.17
CA PHE A 80 -0.15 10.23 3.69
C PHE A 80 -0.80 10.78 2.42
N SER A 81 -0.99 12.10 2.34
CA SER A 81 -1.55 12.76 1.15
C SER A 81 -0.75 12.48 -0.13
N LYS A 82 0.56 12.22 0.01
CA LYS A 82 1.47 12.01 -1.11
C LYS A 82 1.70 10.54 -1.44
N ILE A 83 1.64 9.67 -0.43
CA ILE A 83 1.97 8.24 -0.54
C ILE A 83 0.72 7.39 -0.75
N LEU A 84 -0.35 7.61 0.03
CA LEU A 84 -1.54 6.73 -0.02
C LEU A 84 -2.20 6.69 -1.39
N PRO A 85 -2.41 7.82 -2.12
CA PRO A 85 -3.00 7.77 -3.45
C PRO A 85 -2.18 6.91 -4.43
N LYS A 86 -0.86 6.87 -4.24
CA LYS A 86 0.04 6.04 -5.07
C LYS A 86 -0.06 4.58 -4.69
N ALA A 87 -0.03 4.27 -3.39
CA ALA A 87 -0.19 2.91 -2.91
C ALA A 87 -1.51 2.29 -3.43
N VAL A 88 -2.61 3.04 -3.37
CA VAL A 88 -3.90 2.63 -3.93
C VAL A 88 -3.81 2.40 -5.44
N ALA A 89 -3.28 3.36 -6.20
CA ALA A 89 -3.14 3.21 -7.65
C ALA A 89 -2.26 2.01 -8.04
N MET A 90 -1.20 1.73 -7.28
CA MET A 90 -0.34 0.56 -7.51
C MET A 90 -1.09 -0.74 -7.24
N PHE A 91 -1.85 -0.79 -6.15
CA PHE A 91 -2.70 -1.94 -5.83
C PHE A 91 -3.73 -2.20 -6.94
N ASP A 92 -4.42 -1.16 -7.39
CA ASP A 92 -5.42 -1.23 -8.47
C ASP A 92 -4.80 -1.70 -9.79
N ASN A 93 -3.61 -1.20 -10.13
CA ASN A 93 -2.89 -1.62 -11.33
C ASN A 93 -2.48 -3.09 -11.27
N MET A 94 -1.96 -3.55 -10.13
CA MET A 94 -1.62 -4.96 -9.93
C MET A 94 -2.86 -5.86 -9.99
N MET A 95 -3.98 -5.44 -9.41
CA MET A 95 -5.27 -6.16 -9.51
C MET A 95 -5.75 -6.25 -10.96
N LYS A 96 -5.69 -5.15 -11.71
CA LYS A 96 -6.05 -5.11 -13.13
C LYS A 96 -5.19 -6.06 -13.96
N GLU A 97 -3.89 -6.09 -13.69
CA GLU A 97 -2.95 -6.95 -14.38
C GLU A 97 -3.25 -8.44 -14.12
N ILE A 98 -3.55 -8.81 -12.87
CA ILE A 98 -4.03 -10.16 -12.53
C ILE A 98 -5.31 -10.49 -13.32
N MET A 99 -6.30 -9.59 -13.33
CA MET A 99 -7.56 -9.83 -14.04
C MET A 99 -7.39 -9.99 -15.55
N ASN A 100 -6.50 -9.20 -16.17
CA ASN A 100 -6.21 -9.31 -17.60
C ASN A 100 -5.58 -10.66 -17.94
N GLN A 101 -4.61 -11.12 -17.14
CA GLN A 101 -3.96 -12.41 -17.36
C GLN A 101 -4.89 -13.60 -17.10
N VAL A 102 -5.84 -13.47 -16.16
CA VAL A 102 -6.90 -14.46 -15.95
C VAL A 102 -7.85 -14.56 -17.17
N GLY A 103 -7.91 -13.55 -18.02
CA GLY A 103 -8.63 -13.60 -19.30
C GLY A 103 -7.88 -14.33 -20.42
N GLU A 104 -6.55 -14.40 -20.36
CA GLU A 104 -5.66 -14.92 -21.44
C GLU A 104 -5.18 -16.37 -21.20
N LEU A 105 -5.74 -17.06 -20.20
CA LEU A 105 -5.29 -18.35 -19.60
C LEU A 105 -5.18 -19.61 -20.49
N SER A 106 -5.14 -19.50 -21.82
CA SER A 106 -5.23 -20.68 -22.70
C SER A 106 -3.90 -21.38 -23.02
N SER A 107 -2.69 -20.82 -22.79
CA SER A 107 -1.50 -21.41 -23.44
C SER A 107 -0.13 -21.41 -22.76
N GLN A 108 0.13 -20.77 -21.61
CA GLN A 108 1.50 -20.74 -21.01
C GLN A 108 1.51 -20.85 -19.48
N ASN A 109 1.58 -22.08 -18.96
CA ASN A 109 1.33 -22.35 -17.54
C ASN A 109 2.48 -21.91 -16.59
N THR A 110 3.74 -22.01 -17.00
CA THR A 110 4.91 -21.74 -16.13
C THR A 110 5.29 -20.27 -16.03
N GLU A 111 5.29 -19.54 -17.15
CA GLU A 111 5.58 -18.10 -17.18
C GLU A 111 4.49 -17.31 -16.44
N LEU A 112 3.22 -17.70 -16.62
CA LEU A 112 2.08 -17.16 -15.89
C LEU A 112 2.18 -17.39 -14.37
N CYS A 113 2.53 -18.60 -13.93
CA CYS A 113 2.71 -18.88 -12.50
C CYS A 113 3.78 -17.98 -11.88
N THR A 114 4.89 -17.77 -12.61
CA THR A 114 5.99 -16.90 -12.16
C THR A 114 5.53 -15.44 -12.11
N PHE A 115 4.78 -15.00 -13.11
CA PHE A 115 4.21 -13.66 -13.18
C PHE A 115 3.24 -13.37 -12.03
N LEU A 116 2.25 -14.24 -11.82
CA LEU A 116 1.27 -14.11 -10.74
C LEU A 116 1.96 -14.09 -9.38
N ARG A 117 2.94 -14.98 -9.17
CA ARG A 117 3.74 -15.00 -7.94
C ARG A 117 4.45 -13.67 -7.69
N ASN A 118 5.03 -13.08 -8.72
CA ASN A 118 5.72 -11.80 -8.60
C ASN A 118 4.76 -10.65 -8.24
N ILE A 119 3.58 -10.60 -8.86
CA ILE A 119 2.57 -9.58 -8.53
C ILE A 119 2.05 -9.76 -7.10
N LEU A 120 1.68 -10.98 -6.73
CA LEU A 120 1.20 -11.27 -5.37
C LEU A 120 2.26 -10.93 -4.32
N GLN A 121 3.53 -11.22 -4.59
CA GLN A 121 4.62 -10.86 -3.70
C GLN A 121 4.76 -9.33 -3.58
N ALA A 122 4.63 -8.58 -4.67
CA ALA A 122 4.65 -7.11 -4.64
C ALA A 122 3.45 -6.54 -3.86
N MET A 123 2.26 -7.13 -4.00
CA MET A 123 1.07 -6.77 -3.22
C MET A 123 1.27 -7.00 -1.72
N VAL A 124 1.83 -8.14 -1.33
CA VAL A 124 2.13 -8.42 0.09
C VAL A 124 3.08 -7.38 0.67
N GLN A 125 4.14 -7.03 -0.06
CA GLN A 125 5.11 -6.03 0.38
C GLN A 125 4.48 -4.63 0.48
N LEU A 126 3.57 -4.28 -0.43
CA LEU A 126 2.82 -3.03 -0.39
C LEU A 126 1.90 -2.97 0.85
N ILE A 127 1.18 -4.05 1.15
CA ILE A 127 0.32 -4.16 2.33
C ILE A 127 1.15 -4.08 3.61
N ASP A 128 2.31 -4.75 3.65
CA ASP A 128 3.19 -4.72 4.81
C ASP A 128 3.67 -3.31 5.14
N ALA A 129 4.08 -2.54 4.12
CA ALA A 129 4.45 -1.14 4.30
C ALA A 129 3.26 -0.27 4.81
N LEU A 130 2.06 -0.47 4.27
CA LEU A 130 0.86 0.21 4.79
C LEU A 130 0.53 -0.20 6.23
N SER A 131 0.83 -1.44 6.62
CA SER A 131 0.66 -1.89 8.01
C SER A 131 1.58 -1.14 8.97
N ILE A 132 2.79 -0.76 8.53
CA ILE A 132 3.72 0.07 9.30
C ILE A 132 3.11 1.45 9.52
N CYS A 133 2.49 2.05 8.50
CA CYS A 133 1.75 3.31 8.64
C CYS A 133 0.66 3.23 9.71
N VAL A 134 -0.16 2.17 9.69
CA VAL A 134 -1.22 1.97 10.67
C VAL A 134 -0.66 1.78 12.08
N ARG A 135 0.40 0.98 12.24
CA ARG A 135 1.06 0.78 13.55
C ARG A 135 1.68 2.06 14.09
N HIS A 136 2.27 2.88 13.23
CA HIS A 136 2.82 4.18 13.62
C HIS A 136 1.71 5.11 14.13
N VAL A 137 0.61 5.25 13.38
CA VAL A 137 -0.56 6.01 13.84
C VAL A 137 -1.12 5.49 15.16
N ALA A 138 -1.18 4.16 15.32
CA ALA A 138 -1.67 3.53 16.55
C ALA A 138 -0.71 3.66 17.75
N SER A 139 0.57 4.02 17.51
CA SER A 139 1.57 4.20 18.56
C SER A 139 1.49 5.56 19.24
N PHE A 140 0.79 6.53 18.65
CA PHE A 140 0.55 7.81 19.32
C PHE A 140 -0.42 7.60 20.48
N GLU A 141 0.01 7.95 21.70
CA GLU A 141 -0.83 7.92 22.91
C GLU A 141 -1.84 9.08 22.95
N GLU A 142 -1.73 10.04 22.03
CA GLU A 142 -2.69 11.12 21.85
C GLU A 142 -4.02 10.53 21.37
N GLY A 143 -5.05 10.64 22.22
CA GLY A 143 -6.40 10.25 21.85
C GLY A 143 -6.82 10.97 20.57
N LEU A 144 -7.31 10.20 19.59
CA LEU A 144 -7.89 10.78 18.38
C LEU A 144 -8.97 11.78 18.82
N CYS A 145 -8.73 13.07 18.59
CA CYS A 145 -9.68 14.11 18.95
C CYS A 145 -10.88 14.01 17.99
N LEU A 146 -11.84 13.14 18.33
CA LEU A 146 -13.07 12.91 17.57
C LEU A 146 -13.88 14.21 17.44
N ASP A 147 -13.69 15.13 18.38
CA ASP A 147 -14.25 16.48 18.44
C ASP A 147 -13.85 17.33 17.21
N ALA A 148 -12.71 17.02 16.59
CA ALA A 148 -12.25 17.66 15.36
C ALA A 148 -12.89 17.08 14.09
N ILE A 149 -13.51 15.89 14.17
CA ILE A 149 -14.14 15.22 13.03
C ILE A 149 -15.54 15.84 12.81
N ARG A 150 -15.59 16.87 11.96
CA ARG A 150 -16.86 17.52 11.59
C ARG A 150 -17.66 16.77 10.53
N SER A 151 -17.01 15.84 9.82
CA SER A 151 -17.63 15.02 8.79
C SER A 151 -16.82 13.74 8.60
N LEU A 152 -17.49 12.62 8.37
CA LEU A 152 -16.85 11.37 7.97
C LEU A 152 -16.57 11.39 6.46
N PRO A 153 -15.31 11.23 6.02
CA PRO A 153 -14.98 11.06 4.61
C PRO A 153 -15.73 9.88 3.98
N THR A 154 -16.08 10.01 2.70
CA THR A 154 -16.84 9.00 1.94
C THR A 154 -16.16 7.63 1.93
N CYS A 155 -14.82 7.59 1.98
CA CYS A 155 -14.06 6.34 2.06
C CYS A 155 -14.35 5.58 3.36
N ILE A 156 -14.48 6.27 4.50
CA ILE A 156 -14.83 5.64 5.78
C ILE A 156 -16.26 5.12 5.74
N LEU A 157 -17.20 5.90 5.20
CA LEU A 157 -18.58 5.43 5.02
C LEU A 157 -18.66 4.22 4.09
N LYS A 158 -17.84 4.18 3.03
CA LYS A 158 -17.73 3.03 2.14
C LYS A 158 -17.20 1.81 2.90
N VAL A 159 -16.09 1.94 3.63
CA VAL A 159 -15.52 0.84 4.43
C VAL A 159 -16.55 0.32 5.43
N LEU A 160 -17.17 1.19 6.22
CA LEU A 160 -18.21 0.79 7.18
C LEU A 160 -19.37 0.05 6.51
N ARG A 161 -19.83 0.54 5.35
CA ARG A 161 -20.90 -0.10 4.57
C ARG A 161 -20.49 -1.47 4.05
N GLU A 162 -19.32 -1.58 3.42
CA GLU A 162 -18.83 -2.82 2.84
C GLU A 162 -18.54 -3.86 3.94
N THR A 163 -17.91 -3.45 5.04
CA THR A 163 -17.69 -4.30 6.22
C THR A 163 -19.01 -4.76 6.82
N PHE A 164 -19.99 -3.86 7.00
CA PHE A 164 -21.33 -4.22 7.48
C PHE A 164 -22.02 -5.22 6.54
N GLN A 165 -21.93 -5.03 5.22
CA GLN A 165 -22.53 -5.97 4.28
C GLN A 165 -21.84 -7.32 4.27
N HIS A 166 -20.52 -7.36 4.33
CA HIS A 166 -19.79 -8.61 4.47
C HIS A 166 -20.20 -9.36 5.75
N CYS A 167 -20.28 -8.67 6.89
CA CYS A 167 -20.73 -9.27 8.15
C CYS A 167 -22.20 -9.71 8.11
N LYS A 168 -23.07 -8.95 7.45
CA LYS A 168 -24.48 -9.33 7.25
C LYS A 168 -24.59 -10.60 6.39
N VAL A 169 -23.83 -10.68 5.31
CA VAL A 169 -23.78 -11.87 4.44
C VAL A 169 -23.19 -13.06 5.21
N PHE A 170 -22.12 -12.85 5.99
CA PHE A 170 -21.54 -13.89 6.84
C PHE A 170 -22.57 -14.43 7.84
N PHE A 171 -23.33 -13.55 8.49
CA PHE A 171 -24.39 -13.91 9.43
C PHE A 171 -25.54 -14.68 8.74
N VAL A 172 -25.96 -14.27 7.54
CA VAL A 172 -27.00 -14.98 6.77
C VAL A 172 -26.51 -16.36 6.31
N SER A 173 -25.24 -16.49 5.90
CA SER A 173 -24.64 -17.77 5.50
C SER A 173 -24.47 -18.72 6.68
N THR A 174 -24.09 -18.23 7.87
CA THR A 174 -24.03 -19.07 9.09
C THR A 174 -25.42 -19.50 9.54
N VAL A 175 -26.40 -18.60 9.58
CA VAL A 175 -27.78 -18.95 9.93
C VAL A 175 -28.38 -19.96 8.95
N SER A 176 -28.03 -19.90 7.66
CA SER A 176 -28.50 -20.87 6.67
C SER A 176 -27.89 -22.26 6.84
N LEU A 177 -26.63 -22.36 7.28
CA LEU A 177 -25.99 -23.64 7.63
C LEU A 177 -26.62 -24.27 8.89
N TYR A 178 -26.90 -23.47 9.93
CA TYR A 178 -27.60 -23.96 11.12
C TYR A 178 -29.05 -24.38 10.84
N LYS A 179 -29.72 -23.75 9.86
CA LYS A 179 -31.10 -24.13 9.49
C LYS A 179 -31.20 -25.45 8.72
N THR A 180 -30.12 -25.92 8.11
CA THR A 180 -30.08 -27.22 7.44
C THR A 180 -29.85 -28.40 8.39
N ASP A 181 -29.19 -28.20 9.54
CA ASP A 181 -28.97 -29.28 10.52
C ASP A 181 -30.24 -29.62 11.35
N ASP A 182 -31.15 -28.68 11.57
CA ASP A 182 -32.40 -28.90 12.31
C ASP A 182 -33.49 -29.66 11.50
N SER A 183 -33.19 -30.03 10.25
CA SER A 183 -34.14 -30.77 9.37
C SER A 183 -33.85 -32.27 9.22
N LEU A 184 -32.87 -32.81 9.97
CA LEU A 184 -32.46 -34.22 9.94
C LEU A 184 -32.72 -34.98 11.25
N SER A 185 -33.46 -34.40 12.20
CA SER A 185 -33.76 -35.00 13.51
C SER A 185 -35.26 -35.14 13.83
N GLY A 186 -36.11 -35.24 12.79
CA GLY A 186 -37.54 -35.57 12.89
C GLY A 186 -37.88 -36.92 12.28
#